data_AF-A0A0P8C6U0-F1
#
_entry.id   AF-A0A0P8C6U0-F1
#
_cell.length_a   1.000
_cell.length_b   1.000
_cell.length_c   1.000
_cell.angle_alpha   90.00
_cell.angle_beta   90.00
_cell.angle_gamma   90.00
#
_symmetry.space_group_name_H-M   'P 1'
#
loop_
_entity.id
_entity.type
_entity.pdbx_description
1 polymer ?
#
loop_
_entity_poly.entity_id
_entity_poly.type
_entity_poly.pdbx_seq_one_letter_code
_entity_poly.pdbx_strand_id
1 'polypeptide(L)'
;MSKERLFFIDNLRILLIILVIIFNLALLYGSPIGNRPYHESQPPGIIESIIESTLYLSFLAVTESFFMGFFFMISGYFTPGSYDRKGALLFFKDRLLRLGIPLLFYVIFIHPIMGYAISLSTKQFSGSFLDFLALYIGNYRVLGSGPLWFLEALLIFEGFLCHAIYYIIRRSLIILKYQIYSGHVRNVGHTHRDIAF
;
A
#
# COMPACT_ATOMS: atom_id res chain seq x y z
N MET A 1 -31.24 11.52 -0.06
CA MET A 1 -31.12 10.10 -0.44
C MET A 1 -30.21 9.43 0.59
N SER A 2 -30.75 8.61 1.49
CA SER A 2 -29.96 7.91 2.50
C SER A 2 -28.97 6.98 1.80
N LYS A 3 -27.67 7.12 2.07
CA LYS A 3 -26.67 6.13 1.66
C LYS A 3 -27.07 4.79 2.27
N GLU A 4 -27.57 3.85 1.47
CA GLU A 4 -27.71 2.46 1.92
C GLU A 4 -26.32 1.95 2.30
N ARG A 5 -26.14 1.65 3.58
CA ARG A 5 -24.91 1.04 4.08
C ARG A 5 -24.98 -0.44 3.74
N LEU A 6 -23.98 -0.93 3.00
CA LEU A 6 -23.86 -2.34 2.68
C LEU A 6 -23.31 -3.08 3.91
N PHE A 7 -24.18 -3.49 4.82
CA PHE A 7 -23.81 -4.17 6.07
C PHE A 7 -22.91 -5.40 5.87
N PHE A 8 -23.07 -6.13 4.76
CA PHE A 8 -22.21 -7.25 4.42
C PHE A 8 -20.74 -6.85 4.24
N ILE A 9 -20.49 -5.71 3.58
CA ILE A 9 -19.12 -5.21 3.35
C ILE A 9 -18.48 -4.77 4.66
N ASP A 10 -19.27 -4.16 5.55
CA ASP A 10 -18.77 -3.74 6.86
C ASP A 10 -18.42 -4.96 7.73
N ASN A 11 -19.25 -6.00 7.75
CA ASN A 11 -18.94 -7.26 8.45
C ASN A 11 -17.70 -7.95 7.88
N LEU A 12 -17.56 -7.99 6.55
CA LEU A 12 -16.38 -8.54 5.90
C LEU A 12 -15.11 -7.77 6.31
N ARG A 13 -15.16 -6.43 6.32
CA ARG A 13 -14.02 -5.61 6.77
C ARG A 13 -13.66 -5.89 8.22
N ILE A 14 -14.65 -5.99 9.11
CA ILE A 14 -14.41 -6.31 10.53
C ILE A 14 -13.70 -7.66 10.65
N LEU A 15 -14.19 -8.69 9.95
CA LEU A 15 -13.57 -10.01 9.94
C LEU A 15 -12.11 -9.93 9.46
N LEU A 16 -11.85 -9.22 8.37
CA LEU A 16 -10.50 -9.05 7.82
C LEU A 16 -9.58 -8.31 8.80
N ILE A 17 -10.07 -7.28 9.51
CA ILE A 17 -9.30 -6.55 10.52
C ILE A 17 -8.95 -7.46 11.71
N ILE A 18 -9.90 -8.29 12.16
CA ILE A 18 -9.64 -9.27 13.23
C ILE A 18 -8.55 -10.25 12.80
N LEU A 19 -8.60 -10.76 11.56
CA LEU A 19 -7.57 -11.63 11.00
C LEU A 19 -6.20 -10.93 10.94
N VAL A 20 -6.14 -9.65 10.57
CA VAL A 20 -4.90 -8.87 10.60
C VAL A 20 -4.33 -8.77 12.01
N ILE A 21 -5.17 -8.54 13.03
CA ILE A 21 -4.72 -8.48 14.42
C ILE A 21 -4.14 -9.82 14.85
N ILE A 22 -4.85 -10.92 14.59
CA ILE A 22 -4.39 -12.28 14.91
C ILE A 22 -3.08 -12.59 14.18
N PHE A 23 -2.96 -12.21 12.90
CA PHE A 23 -1.74 -12.39 12.12
C PHE A 23 -0.55 -11.64 12.72
N ASN A 24 -0.73 -10.38 13.14
CA ASN A 24 0.35 -9.60 13.76
C ASN A 24 0.73 -10.17 15.14
N LEU A 25 -0.24 -10.68 15.91
CA LEU A 25 0.04 -11.39 17.15
C LEU A 25 0.84 -12.67 16.90
N ALA A 26 0.45 -13.44 15.88
CA ALA A 26 1.18 -14.64 15.48
C ALA A 26 2.62 -14.26 15.09
N LEU A 27 2.84 -13.27 14.23
CA LEU A 27 4.19 -12.80 13.90
C LEU A 27 5.02 -12.43 15.13
N LEU A 28 4.43 -11.75 16.11
CA LEU A 28 5.12 -11.32 17.33
C LEU A 28 5.54 -12.50 18.23
N TYR A 29 4.68 -13.52 18.36
CA TYR A 29 4.91 -14.62 19.32
C TYR A 29 5.49 -15.89 18.69
N GLY A 30 5.24 -16.14 17.41
CA GLY A 30 5.55 -17.43 16.76
C GLY A 30 6.48 -17.37 15.55
N SER A 31 6.86 -16.19 15.04
CA SER A 31 7.69 -16.10 13.83
C SER A 31 9.09 -16.71 14.02
N PRO A 32 9.50 -17.67 13.17
CA PRO A 32 10.88 -18.13 13.06
C PRO A 32 11.81 -17.06 12.45
N ILE A 33 11.24 -16.04 11.78
CA ILE A 33 11.97 -14.97 11.10
C ILE A 33 11.93 -13.73 12.01
N GLY A 34 13.11 -13.36 12.52
CA GLY A 34 13.29 -12.25 13.46
C GLY A 34 13.80 -12.73 14.82
N ASN A 35 14.42 -11.81 15.57
CA ASN A 35 14.90 -12.04 16.92
C ASN A 35 13.69 -12.45 17.80
N ARG A 36 13.53 -13.75 18.09
CA ARG A 36 12.48 -14.26 18.98
C ARG A 36 12.57 -13.50 20.31
N PRO A 37 11.58 -12.69 20.69
CA PRO A 37 11.63 -11.99 21.97
C PRO A 37 11.50 -12.96 23.14
N TYR A 38 10.90 -14.14 22.89
CA TYR A 38 10.62 -15.18 23.88
C TYR A 38 11.23 -16.51 23.42
N HIS A 39 12.19 -17.03 24.18
CA HIS A 39 12.77 -18.36 23.97
C HIS A 39 12.07 -19.37 24.90
N GLU A 40 11.50 -20.43 24.34
CA GLU A 40 11.24 -21.66 25.10
C GLU A 40 12.50 -22.54 25.10
N SER A 41 12.75 -23.16 26.25
CA SER A 41 14.08 -23.52 26.75
C SER A 41 14.71 -24.79 26.15
N GLN A 42 14.20 -25.36 25.05
CA GLN A 42 14.79 -26.55 24.44
C GLN A 42 14.84 -26.45 22.91
N PRO A 43 16.01 -26.66 22.28
CA PRO A 43 16.09 -26.73 20.82
C PRO A 43 15.45 -28.05 20.34
N PRO A 44 14.40 -27.99 19.49
CA PRO A 44 13.88 -29.18 18.81
C PRO A 44 14.97 -29.83 17.97
N GLY A 45 14.82 -31.12 17.61
CA GLY A 45 15.69 -31.73 16.61
C GLY A 45 15.69 -30.91 15.30
N ILE A 46 16.81 -30.90 14.56
CA ILE A 46 16.95 -30.08 13.33
C ILE A 46 15.76 -30.27 12.38
N ILE A 47 15.31 -31.51 12.20
CA ILE A 47 14.18 -31.86 11.31
C ILE A 47 12.85 -31.31 11.83
N GLU A 48 12.57 -31.45 13.14
CA GLU A 48 11.34 -30.95 13.77
C GLU A 48 11.25 -29.43 13.66
N SER A 49 12.37 -28.73 13.90
CA SER A 49 12.44 -27.27 13.79
C SER A 49 12.17 -26.76 12.37
N ILE A 50 12.59 -27.50 11.34
CA ILE A 50 12.35 -27.15 9.93
C ILE A 50 10.89 -27.34 9.58
N ILE A 51 10.29 -28.46 10.00
CA ILE A 51 8.88 -28.77 9.71
C ILE A 51 7.97 -27.74 10.39
N GLU A 52 8.18 -27.47 11.68
CA GLU A 52 7.42 -26.47 12.43
C GLU A 52 7.53 -25.09 11.79
N SER A 53 8.75 -24.63 11.50
CA SER A 53 8.98 -23.32 10.89
C SER A 53 8.34 -23.22 9.50
N THR A 54 8.40 -24.29 8.70
CA THR A 54 7.83 -24.31 7.35
C THR A 54 6.31 -24.28 7.39
N LEU A 55 5.68 -25.10 8.24
CA LEU A 55 4.22 -25.12 8.41
C LEU A 55 3.73 -23.77 8.92
N TYR A 56 4.42 -23.20 9.89
CA TYR A 56 4.08 -21.91 10.47
C TYR A 56 4.18 -20.77 9.45
N LEU A 57 5.28 -20.68 8.72
CA LEU A 57 5.46 -19.67 7.67
C LEU A 57 4.46 -19.85 6.53
N SER A 58 4.13 -21.09 6.17
CA SER A 58 3.12 -21.37 5.15
C SER A 58 1.74 -20.91 5.61
N PHE A 59 1.37 -21.16 6.87
CA PHE A 59 0.12 -20.68 7.44
C PHE A 59 0.04 -19.15 7.44
N LEU A 60 1.12 -18.47 7.87
CA LEU A 60 1.21 -17.01 7.80
C LEU A 60 1.08 -16.50 6.36
N ALA A 61 1.83 -17.06 5.41
CA ALA A 61 1.82 -16.62 4.02
C ALA A 61 0.43 -16.80 3.37
N VAL A 62 -0.26 -17.90 3.64
CA VAL A 62 -1.62 -18.15 3.14
C VAL A 62 -2.61 -17.18 3.77
N THR A 63 -2.52 -16.95 5.08
CA THR A 63 -3.40 -16.04 5.80
C THR A 63 -3.22 -14.61 5.30
N GLU A 64 -1.96 -14.17 5.17
CA GLU A 64 -1.59 -12.85 4.63
C GLU A 64 -2.12 -12.66 3.21
N SER A 65 -1.82 -13.60 2.31
CA SER A 65 -2.27 -13.53 0.92
C SER A 65 -3.80 -13.46 0.81
N PHE A 66 -4.51 -14.19 1.67
CA PHE A 66 -5.97 -14.19 1.72
C PHE A 66 -6.53 -12.82 2.12
N PHE A 67 -6.23 -12.31 3.32
CA PHE A 67 -6.85 -11.06 3.77
C PHE A 67 -6.37 -9.85 2.94
N MET A 68 -5.11 -9.84 2.51
CA MET A 68 -4.58 -8.78 1.68
C MET A 68 -5.23 -8.77 0.30
N GLY A 69 -5.45 -9.94 -0.31
CA GLY A 69 -6.21 -10.07 -1.55
C GLY A 69 -7.60 -9.47 -1.46
N PHE A 70 -8.33 -9.75 -0.37
CA PHE A 70 -9.65 -9.15 -0.13
C PHE A 70 -9.58 -7.63 0.05
N PHE A 71 -8.61 -7.11 0.81
CA PHE A 71 -8.46 -5.67 0.97
C PHE A 71 -8.15 -4.95 -0.35
N PHE A 72 -7.28 -5.53 -1.19
CA PHE A 72 -7.01 -4.99 -2.52
C PHE A 72 -8.23 -5.04 -3.43
N MET A 73 -8.99 -6.14 -3.42
CA MET A 73 -10.23 -6.27 -4.18
C MET A 73 -11.27 -5.22 -3.77
N ILE A 74 -11.51 -5.08 -2.45
CA ILE A 74 -12.46 -4.09 -1.91
C ILE A 74 -11.98 -2.67 -2.27
N SER A 75 -10.69 -2.38 -2.09
CA SER A 75 -10.10 -1.09 -2.45
C SER A 75 -10.30 -0.77 -3.94
N GLY A 76 -10.01 -1.72 -4.83
CA GLY A 76 -10.21 -1.57 -6.27
C GLY A 76 -11.66 -1.34 -6.65
N TYR A 77 -12.60 -2.09 -6.07
CA TYR A 77 -14.03 -1.98 -6.37
C TYR A 77 -14.61 -0.59 -6.05
N PHE A 78 -14.22 0.02 -4.92
CA PHE A 78 -14.74 1.33 -4.52
C PHE A 78 -13.98 2.53 -5.09
N THR A 79 -12.87 2.30 -5.81
CA THR A 79 -12.02 3.36 -6.37
C THR A 79 -12.71 4.12 -7.52
N PRO A 80 -13.25 3.47 -8.58
CA PRO A 80 -13.89 4.17 -9.70
C PRO A 80 -15.05 5.07 -9.27
N GLY A 81 -15.98 4.54 -8.46
CA GLY A 81 -17.13 5.33 -8.00
C GLY A 81 -16.75 6.51 -7.10
N SER A 82 -15.61 6.44 -6.41
CA SER A 82 -15.10 7.57 -5.61
C SER A 82 -14.37 8.61 -6.47
N TYR A 83 -13.70 8.16 -7.54
CA TYR A 83 -13.07 9.00 -8.54
C TYR A 83 -14.11 9.82 -9.31
N ASP A 84 -15.17 9.18 -9.82
CA ASP A 84 -16.21 9.84 -10.63
C ASP A 84 -16.94 10.95 -9.87
N ARG A 85 -17.12 10.79 -8.55
CA ARG A 85 -17.81 11.79 -7.70
C ARG A 85 -16.96 13.00 -7.33
N LYS A 86 -15.63 12.86 -7.31
CA LYS A 86 -14.71 13.88 -6.76
C LYS A 86 -13.78 14.51 -7.80
N GLY A 87 -13.60 13.86 -8.95
CA GLY A 87 -12.56 14.19 -9.91
C GLY A 87 -11.16 13.79 -9.43
N ALA A 88 -10.20 13.73 -10.37
CA ALA A 88 -8.86 13.19 -10.13
C ALA A 88 -8.10 13.88 -9.00
N LEU A 89 -8.00 15.22 -9.03
CA LEU A 89 -7.17 15.98 -8.08
C LEU A 89 -7.66 15.86 -6.63
N LEU A 90 -8.97 16.03 -6.42
CA LEU A 90 -9.55 15.99 -5.07
C LEU A 90 -9.51 14.57 -4.50
N PHE A 91 -9.78 13.56 -5.34
CA PHE A 91 -9.71 12.15 -4.94
C PHE A 91 -8.31 11.76 -4.45
N PHE A 92 -7.28 12.15 -5.20
CA PHE A 92 -5.88 11.84 -4.86
C PHE A 92 -5.41 12.55 -3.61
N LYS A 93 -5.65 13.87 -3.50
CA LYS A 93 -5.25 14.65 -2.32
C LYS A 93 -5.87 14.08 -1.04
N ASP A 94 -7.16 13.79 -1.08
CA ASP A 94 -7.90 13.19 0.03
C ASP A 94 -7.30 11.84 0.46
N ARG A 95 -6.94 10.99 -0.50
CA ARG A 95 -6.40 9.65 -0.23
C ARG A 95 -4.96 9.71 0.27
N LEU A 96 -4.14 10.59 -0.31
CA LEU A 96 -2.77 10.84 0.13
C LEU A 96 -2.72 11.38 1.55
N LEU A 97 -3.60 12.32 1.92
CA LEU A 97 -3.64 12.84 3.29
C LEU A 97 -4.14 11.77 4.27
N ARG A 98 -5.18 11.01 3.92
CA ARG A 98 -5.73 9.98 4.82
C ARG A 98 -4.81 8.79 5.04
N LEU A 99 -3.98 8.41 4.04
CA LEU A 99 -3.07 7.25 4.15
C LEU A 99 -1.64 7.67 4.46
N GLY A 100 -1.17 8.75 3.85
CA GLY A 100 0.20 9.26 4.01
C GLY A 100 0.45 9.87 5.38
N ILE A 101 -0.52 10.58 5.98
CA ILE A 101 -0.33 11.12 7.34
C ILE A 101 -0.13 9.99 8.37
N PRO A 102 -1.00 8.95 8.44
CA PRO A 102 -0.78 7.83 9.35
C PRO A 102 0.54 7.09 9.08
N LEU A 103 0.90 6.88 7.81
CA LEU A 103 2.14 6.22 7.43
C LEU A 103 3.36 7.02 7.92
N LEU A 104 3.40 8.32 7.64
CA LEU A 104 4.51 9.19 8.04
C LEU A 104 4.63 9.27 9.55
N PHE A 105 3.50 9.38 10.26
CA PHE A 105 3.48 9.38 11.72
C PHE A 105 4.05 8.08 12.29
N TYR A 106 3.67 6.94 11.72
CA TYR A 106 4.20 5.65 12.17
C TYR A 106 5.71 5.52 11.95
N VAL A 107 6.20 5.87 10.75
CA VAL A 107 7.63 5.77 10.42
C VAL A 107 8.48 6.71 11.27
N ILE A 108 8.00 7.92 11.55
CA ILE A 108 8.79 8.93 12.30
C ILE A 108 8.74 8.69 13.81
N PHE A 109 7.60 8.27 14.36
CA PHE A 109 7.42 8.21 15.81
C PHE A 109 7.35 6.78 16.32
N ILE A 110 6.39 5.99 15.83
CA ILE A 110 6.07 4.69 16.40
C ILE A 110 7.18 3.67 16.12
N HIS A 111 7.64 3.58 14.88
CA HIS A 111 8.63 2.62 14.45
C HIS A 111 9.99 2.76 15.17
N PRO A 112 10.62 3.95 15.28
CA PRO A 112 11.89 4.09 16.01
C PRO A 112 11.72 3.87 17.52
N ILE A 113 10.60 4.24 18.11
CA ILE A 113 10.32 3.98 19.54
C ILE A 113 10.22 2.47 19.79
N MET A 114 9.45 1.76 18.97
CA MET A 114 9.33 0.30 19.07
C MET A 114 10.66 -0.39 18.81
N GLY A 115 11.39 0.02 17.78
CA GLY A 115 12.72 -0.51 17.46
C GLY A 115 13.69 -0.35 18.63
N TYR A 116 13.73 0.84 19.24
CA TYR A 116 14.58 1.10 20.41
C TYR A 116 14.19 0.23 21.60
N ALA A 117 12.88 0.13 21.91
CA ALA A 117 12.39 -0.70 23.02
C ALA A 117 12.76 -2.18 22.85
N ILE A 118 12.65 -2.71 21.64
CA ILE A 118 13.03 -4.08 21.31
C ILE A 118 14.56 -4.26 21.39
N SER A 119 15.34 -3.31 20.88
CA SER A 119 16.81 -3.38 20.94
C SER A 119 17.35 -3.32 22.37
N LEU A 120 16.68 -2.57 23.26
CA LEU A 120 16.97 -2.58 24.69
C LEU A 120 16.59 -3.92 25.34
N SER A 121 15.39 -4.44 25.07
CA SER A 121 14.91 -5.68 25.70
C SER A 121 15.72 -6.90 25.28
N THR A 122 16.23 -6.91 24.05
CA THR A 122 17.07 -7.97 23.49
C THR A 122 18.57 -7.78 23.78
N LYS A 123 18.95 -6.75 24.54
CA LYS A 123 20.35 -6.36 24.84
C LYS A 123 21.23 -6.16 23.59
N GLN A 124 20.61 -5.88 22.45
CA GLN A 124 21.33 -5.59 21.20
C GLN A 124 21.89 -4.17 21.15
N PHE A 125 21.36 -3.28 22.00
CA PHE A 125 21.77 -1.88 22.07
C PHE A 125 21.78 -1.39 23.52
N SER A 126 22.80 -0.61 23.89
CA SER A 126 22.99 -0.08 25.24
C SER A 126 23.14 1.44 25.28
N GLY A 127 22.95 2.12 24.14
CA GLY A 127 23.06 3.57 24.00
C GLY A 127 21.77 4.33 24.31
N SER A 128 21.84 5.66 24.22
CA SER A 128 20.68 6.53 24.39
C SER A 128 19.73 6.44 23.18
N PHE A 129 18.48 6.87 23.37
CA PHE A 129 17.51 6.92 22.26
C PHE A 129 18.00 7.79 21.09
N LEU A 130 18.75 8.86 21.36
CA LEU A 130 19.30 9.74 20.32
C LEU A 130 20.36 9.04 19.47
N ASP A 131 21.19 8.20 20.08
CA ASP A 131 22.18 7.40 19.35
C ASP A 131 21.49 6.36 18.46
N PHE A 132 20.42 5.74 18.97
CA PHE A 132 19.60 4.83 18.19
C PHE A 132 18.89 5.55 17.03
N LEU A 133 18.36 6.74 17.27
CA LEU A 133 17.69 7.54 16.25
C LEU A 133 18.66 7.96 15.13
N ALA A 134 19.89 8.34 15.48
CA ALA A 134 20.92 8.65 14.49
C ALA A 134 21.26 7.44 13.60
N LEU A 135 21.36 6.24 14.20
CA LEU A 135 21.54 5.00 13.45
C LEU A 135 20.32 4.65 12.60
N TYR A 136 19.11 4.85 13.14
CA TYR A 136 17.84 4.59 12.46
C TYR A 136 17.69 5.45 11.19
N ILE A 137 18.00 6.75 11.29
CA ILE A 137 17.95 7.68 10.16
C ILE A 137 19.07 7.41 9.15
N GLY A 138 20.28 7.08 9.63
CA GLY A 138 21.43 6.79 8.77
C GLY A 138 21.33 5.46 8.03
N ASN A 139 20.45 4.54 8.45
CA ASN A 139 20.36 3.20 7.91
C ASN A 139 19.01 2.96 7.23
N TYR A 140 18.94 3.28 5.93
CA TYR A 140 17.74 3.15 5.11
C TYR A 140 17.10 1.75 5.11
N ARG A 141 17.86 0.70 5.46
CA ARG A 141 17.34 -0.67 5.58
C ARG A 141 16.42 -0.88 6.78
N VAL A 142 16.48 -0.01 7.79
CA VAL A 142 15.63 -0.05 9.00
C VAL A 142 14.37 0.79 8.82
N LEU A 143 14.26 1.56 7.72
CA LEU A 143 13.03 2.21 7.29
C LEU A 143 12.08 1.15 6.71
N GLY A 144 11.56 0.30 7.58
CA GLY A 144 10.47 -0.61 7.27
C GLY A 144 9.16 0.04 7.65
N SER A 145 8.18 0.00 6.76
CA SER A 145 6.78 0.33 7.06
C SER A 145 6.11 -0.68 7.99
N GLY A 146 6.77 -1.81 8.28
CA GLY A 146 6.27 -2.87 9.15
C GLY A 146 4.85 -3.28 8.73
N PRO A 147 3.86 -3.24 9.64
CA PRO A 147 2.48 -3.61 9.34
C PRO A 147 1.77 -2.63 8.39
N LEU A 148 2.31 -1.44 8.13
CA LEU A 148 1.71 -0.44 7.24
C LEU A 148 2.11 -0.58 5.77
N TRP A 149 2.84 -1.63 5.39
CA TRP A 149 3.22 -1.89 4.01
C TRP A 149 2.02 -1.88 3.05
N PHE A 150 0.84 -2.30 3.53
CA PHE A 150 -0.41 -2.22 2.78
C PHE A 150 -0.74 -0.80 2.31
N LEU A 151 -0.55 0.20 3.19
CA LEU A 151 -0.84 1.61 2.89
C LEU A 151 0.13 2.13 1.83
N GLU A 152 1.39 1.71 1.88
CA GLU A 152 2.39 2.04 0.86
C GLU A 152 2.02 1.45 -0.50
N ALA A 153 1.66 0.17 -0.54
CA ALA A 153 1.22 -0.49 -1.77
C ALA A 153 0.00 0.23 -2.37
N LEU A 154 -0.96 0.64 -1.54
CA LEU A 154 -2.09 1.45 -1.98
C LEU A 154 -1.63 2.79 -2.57
N LEU A 155 -0.73 3.52 -1.91
CA LEU A 155 -0.22 4.80 -2.42
C LEU A 155 0.51 4.63 -3.76
N ILE A 156 1.26 3.55 -3.93
CA ILE A 156 1.95 3.22 -5.18
C ILE A 156 0.95 2.93 -6.30
N PHE A 157 -0.05 2.07 -6.05
CA PHE A 157 -1.08 1.75 -7.04
C PHE A 157 -1.89 2.97 -7.45
N GLU A 158 -2.23 3.83 -6.49
CA GLU A 158 -2.85 5.12 -6.76
C GLU A 158 -1.93 5.97 -7.64
N GLY A 159 -0.67 6.17 -7.27
CA GLY A 159 0.28 6.94 -8.07
C GLY A 159 0.36 6.44 -9.53
N PHE A 160 0.40 5.12 -9.72
CA PHE A 160 0.41 4.50 -11.04
C PHE A 160 -0.88 4.74 -11.83
N LEU A 161 -2.04 4.59 -11.19
CA LEU A 161 -3.35 4.91 -11.79
C LEU A 161 -3.43 6.37 -12.21
N CYS A 162 -2.96 7.29 -11.35
CA CYS A 162 -2.90 8.72 -11.64
C CYS A 162 -2.07 8.99 -12.90
N HIS A 163 -0.88 8.40 -12.96
CA HIS A 163 0.04 8.54 -14.08
C HIS A 163 -0.55 7.95 -15.37
N ALA A 164 -1.18 6.78 -15.29
CA ALA A 164 -1.85 6.14 -16.44
C ALA A 164 -3.01 7.00 -16.97
N ILE A 165 -3.85 7.54 -16.08
CA ILE A 165 -4.96 8.44 -16.45
C ILE A 165 -4.42 9.71 -17.11
N TYR A 166 -3.40 10.34 -16.52
CA TYR A 166 -2.75 11.52 -17.11
C TYR A 166 -2.22 11.24 -18.52
N TYR A 167 -1.56 10.09 -18.71
CA TYR A 167 -1.03 9.67 -20.01
C TYR A 167 -2.15 9.46 -21.06
N ILE A 168 -3.24 8.79 -20.68
CA ILE A 168 -4.39 8.55 -21.55
C ILE A 168 -5.05 9.87 -21.96
N ILE A 169 -5.30 10.78 -21.01
CA ILE A 169 -5.89 12.10 -21.30
C ILE A 169 -5.00 12.88 -22.26
N ARG A 170 -3.69 12.94 -21.99
CA ARG A 170 -2.73 13.63 -22.86
C ARG A 170 -2.74 13.05 -24.27
N ARG A 171 -2.76 11.72 -24.40
CA ARG A 171 -2.81 11.03 -25.71
C ARG A 171 -4.11 11.35 -26.45
N SER A 172 -5.26 11.31 -25.78
CA SER A 172 -6.56 11.63 -26.38
C SER A 172 -6.64 13.09 -26.85
N LEU A 173 -6.10 14.02 -26.06
CA LEU A 173 -6.02 15.45 -26.43
C LEU A 173 -5.14 15.68 -27.66
N ILE A 174 -4.02 14.95 -27.79
CA ILE A 174 -3.16 15.02 -28.97
C ILE A 174 -3.90 14.50 -30.21
N ILE A 175 -4.60 13.37 -30.10
CA ILE A 175 -5.38 12.79 -31.21
C ILE A 175 -6.50 13.74 -31.64
N LEU A 176 -7.24 14.31 -30.67
CA LEU A 176 -8.29 15.30 -30.94
C LEU A 176 -7.73 16.53 -31.66
N LYS A 177 -6.60 17.10 -31.19
CA LYS A 177 -5.93 18.22 -31.87
C LYS A 177 -5.50 17.85 -33.28
N TYR A 178 -4.99 16.63 -33.49
CA TYR A 178 -4.59 16.15 -34.81
C TYR A 178 -5.78 15.99 -35.75
N GLN A 179 -6.91 15.44 -35.27
CA GLN A 179 -8.14 15.33 -36.06
C GLN A 179 -8.71 16.69 -36.43
N ILE A 180 -8.74 17.64 -35.49
CA ILE A 180 -9.19 19.02 -35.75
C ILE A 180 -8.29 19.70 -36.78
N TYR A 181 -6.96 19.57 -36.63
CA TYR A 181 -6.00 20.14 -37.58
C TYR A 181 -6.11 19.51 -38.98
N SER A 182 -6.17 18.18 -39.05
CA SER A 182 -6.35 17.44 -40.31
C SER A 182 -7.69 17.74 -41.00
N GLY A 183 -8.76 17.95 -40.22
CA GLY A 183 -10.07 18.35 -40.75
C GLY A 183 -10.04 19.78 -41.31
N HIS A 184 -9.35 20.71 -40.65
CA HIS A 184 -9.19 22.07 -41.12
C HIS A 184 -8.40 22.14 -42.44
N VAL A 185 -7.29 21.41 -42.56
CA VAL A 185 -6.50 21.34 -43.81
C VAL A 185 -7.29 20.72 -44.95
N ARG A 186 -8.11 19.69 -44.69
CA ARG A 186 -8.97 19.07 -45.72
C ARG A 186 -10.05 20.02 -46.24
N ASN A 187 -10.67 20.82 -45.38
CA ASN A 187 -11.70 21.78 -45.80
C ASN A 187 -11.10 22.91 -46.66
N VAL A 188 -9.96 23.47 -46.27
CA VAL A 188 -9.28 24.53 -47.05
C VAL A 188 -8.80 24.02 -48.42
N GLY A 189 -8.35 22.76 -48.48
CA GLY A 189 -7.93 22.12 -49.74
C GLY A 189 -9.09 21.84 -50.73
N HIS A 190 -10.32 21.70 -50.25
CA HIS A 190 -11.50 21.59 -51.10
C HIS A 190 -11.98 22.96 -51.60
N THR A 191 -12.00 23.97 -50.74
CA THR A 191 -12.45 25.32 -51.13
C THR A 191 -11.63 25.90 -52.26
N HIS A 192 -10.32 25.64 -52.32
CA HIS A 192 -9.46 26.13 -53.41
C HIS A 192 -9.60 25.39 -54.76
N ARG A 193 -10.16 24.17 -54.79
CA ARG A 193 -10.42 23.46 -56.06
C ARG A 193 -11.69 23.94 -56.73
N ASP A 194 -12.65 24.45 -55.97
CA ASP A 194 -13.94 24.90 -56.48
C ASP A 194 -13.93 26.33 -57.05
N ILE A 195 -12.84 27.10 -56.82
CA ILE A 195 -12.65 28.47 -57.35
C ILE A 195 -11.73 28.52 -58.58
N ALA A 196 -11.26 27.37 -59.05
CA ALA A 196 -10.44 27.23 -60.25
C ALA A 196 -11.31 26.76 -61.42
N PHE A 197 -12.24 27.60 -61.86
CA PHE A 197 -12.90 27.51 -63.16
C PHE A 197 -12.93 28.90 -63.81
#